data_AF-A0AAF0C2K7-F1
#
_entry.id   AF-A0AAF0C2K7-F1
#
_cell.length_a   1.000
_cell.length_b   1.000
_cell.length_c   1.000
_cell.angle_alpha   90.00
_cell.angle_beta   90.00
_cell.angle_gamma   90.00
#
_symmetry.space_group_name_H-M   'P 1'
#
loop_
_entity.id
_entity.type
_entity.pdbx_description
1 polymer ?
#
loop_
_entity_poly.entity_id
_entity_poly.type
_entity_poly.pdbx_seq_one_letter_code
_entity_poly.pdbx_strand_id
1 'polypeptide(L)'
;MFQNKQTVKIVFALAIALACLSVLAQFNQAPSSLSYIVKGTNTDTITELTLAAGGEITHTLPIINAIGAKLTEQQKQTLLRYPQVIAIYADRTINNAGKEEERGDRAGR
;
A
#
# COMPACT_ATOMS: atom_id res chain seq x y z
N MET A 1 28.26 -38.79 33.88
CA MET A 1 27.89 -37.39 34.20
C MET A 1 28.86 -36.46 33.47
N PHE A 2 28.85 -36.45 32.12
CA PHE A 2 29.75 -35.62 31.31
C PHE A 2 28.96 -34.40 30.82
N GLN A 3 29.09 -33.28 31.53
CA GLN A 3 28.69 -31.99 30.97
C GLN A 3 29.66 -31.63 29.84
N ASN A 4 29.29 -31.95 28.61
CA ASN A 4 30.02 -31.49 27.43
C ASN A 4 29.73 -30.00 27.21
N LYS A 5 30.62 -29.14 27.74
CA LYS A 5 30.64 -27.68 27.51
C LYS A 5 30.51 -27.31 26.02
N GLN A 6 30.95 -28.19 25.12
CA GLN A 6 30.82 -28.09 23.66
C GLN A 6 29.36 -28.17 23.19
N THR A 7 28.58 -29.12 23.70
CA THR A 7 27.18 -29.33 23.32
C THR A 7 26.31 -28.15 23.75
N VAL A 8 26.58 -27.56 24.92
CA VAL A 8 25.87 -26.36 25.41
C VAL A 8 26.12 -25.16 24.49
N LYS A 9 27.36 -24.97 24.01
CA LYS A 9 27.70 -23.88 23.08
C LYS A 9 27.00 -24.02 21.73
N ILE A 10 26.93 -25.23 21.19
CA ILE A 10 26.26 -25.51 19.90
C ILE A 10 24.76 -25.26 20.02
N VAL A 11 24.13 -25.72 21.09
CA VAL A 11 22.70 -25.47 21.35
C VAL A 11 22.43 -23.97 21.52
N PHE A 12 23.31 -23.24 22.20
CA PHE A 12 23.16 -21.79 22.36
C PHE A 12 23.32 -21.03 21.04
N ALA A 13 24.30 -21.41 20.22
CA ALA A 13 24.51 -20.82 18.89
C ALA A 13 23.31 -21.11 17.95
N LEU A 14 22.77 -22.33 17.99
CA LEU A 14 21.61 -22.72 17.20
C LEU A 14 20.35 -21.96 17.64
N ALA A 15 20.16 -21.76 18.95
CA ALA A 15 19.05 -20.98 19.49
C ALA A 15 19.11 -19.49 19.06
N ILE A 16 20.31 -18.90 19.04
CA ILE A 16 20.51 -17.53 18.56
C ILE A 16 20.22 -17.43 17.05
N ALA A 17 20.70 -18.38 16.25
CA ALA A 17 20.42 -18.41 14.82
C ALA A 17 18.93 -18.54 14.52
N LEU A 18 18.20 -19.38 15.27
CA LEU A 18 16.75 -19.54 15.14
C LEU A 18 15.99 -18.28 15.56
N ALA A 19 16.44 -17.60 16.62
CA ALA A 19 15.87 -16.34 17.06
C ALA A 19 16.08 -15.23 16.02
N CYS A 20 17.28 -15.11 15.44
CA CYS A 20 17.56 -14.15 14.36
C CYS A 20 16.65 -14.40 13.14
N LEU A 21 16.48 -15.66 12.73
CA LEU A 21 15.63 -16.01 11.59
C LEU A 21 14.16 -15.63 11.83
N SER A 22 13.70 -15.73 13.07
CA SER A 22 12.33 -15.38 13.46
C SER A 22 12.04 -13.88 13.36
N VAL A 23 13.04 -13.03 13.65
CA VAL A 23 12.91 -11.56 13.54
C VAL A 23 12.80 -11.12 12.08
N LEU A 24 13.55 -11.76 11.17
CA LEU A 24 13.46 -11.48 9.73
C LEU A 24 12.07 -11.79 9.14
N ALA A 25 11.40 -12.83 9.64
CA ALA A 25 10.06 -13.20 9.17
C ALA A 25 8.98 -12.16 9.54
N GLN A 26 9.17 -11.41 10.63
CA GLN A 26 8.21 -10.39 11.08
C GLN A 26 8.18 -9.15 10.17
N PHE A 27 9.28 -8.87 9.46
CA PHE A 27 9.34 -7.77 8.48
C PHE A 27 8.66 -8.09 7.15
N ASN A 28 8.20 -9.33 6.95
CA ASN A 28 7.60 -9.75 5.67
C ASN A 28 6.07 -9.56 5.63
N GLN A 29 5.48 -8.85 6.60
CA GLN A 29 4.09 -8.43 6.49
C GLN A 29 3.98 -7.37 5.41
N ALA A 30 3.35 -7.71 4.29
CA ALA A 30 3.06 -6.75 3.24
C ALA A 30 2.26 -5.58 3.87
N PRO A 31 2.82 -4.35 3.86
CA PRO A 31 2.14 -3.20 4.45
C PRO A 31 0.78 -3.00 3.78
N SER A 32 -0.25 -2.68 4.56
CA SER A 32 -1.59 -2.41 4.05
C SER A 32 -1.56 -1.24 3.07
N SER A 33 -1.85 -1.53 1.81
CA SER A 33 -1.94 -0.52 0.75
C SER A 33 -3.39 -0.02 0.64
N LEU A 34 -3.54 1.31 0.60
CA LEU A 34 -4.82 1.99 0.42
C LEU A 34 -4.84 2.70 -0.93
N SER A 35 -6.04 2.84 -1.52
CA SER A 35 -6.21 3.59 -2.76
C SER A 35 -6.16 5.09 -2.48
N TYR A 36 -5.34 5.82 -3.24
CA TYR A 36 -5.17 7.26 -3.16
C TYR A 36 -5.21 7.89 -4.55
N ILE A 37 -5.65 9.14 -4.59
CA ILE A 37 -5.52 10.04 -5.72
C ILE A 37 -4.36 10.98 -5.41
N VAL A 38 -3.25 10.84 -6.14
CA VAL A 38 -2.06 11.69 -6.04
C VAL A 38 -2.17 12.78 -7.10
N LYS A 39 -2.18 14.04 -6.68
CA LYS A 39 -2.23 15.22 -7.55
C LYS A 39 -0.88 15.92 -7.55
N GLY A 40 -0.42 16.35 -8.72
CA GLY A 40 0.81 17.11 -8.85
C GLY A 40 0.81 18.10 -10.00
N THR A 41 2.01 18.53 -10.36
CA THR A 41 2.24 19.53 -11.41
C THR A 41 1.93 19.00 -12.81
N ASN A 42 2.27 17.75 -13.09
CA ASN A 42 1.96 17.01 -14.32
C ASN A 42 1.84 15.51 -14.00
N THR A 43 0.98 14.80 -14.72
CA THR A 43 0.74 13.35 -14.66
C THR A 43 2.00 12.51 -14.89
N ASP A 44 2.89 12.89 -15.81
CA ASP A 44 4.12 12.10 -16.08
C ASP A 44 5.07 12.12 -14.89
N THR A 45 5.32 13.31 -14.32
CA THR A 45 6.21 13.48 -13.17
C THR A 45 5.70 12.75 -11.94
N ILE A 46 4.41 12.82 -11.64
CA ILE A 46 3.85 12.10 -10.48
C ILE A 46 3.80 10.58 -10.70
N THR A 47 3.68 10.14 -11.95
CA THR A 47 3.78 8.71 -12.32
C THR A 47 5.17 8.18 -12.00
N GLU A 48 6.22 8.86 -12.45
CA GLU A 48 7.61 8.49 -12.17
C GLU A 48 7.90 8.49 -10.66
N LEU A 49 7.49 9.53 -9.94
CA LEU A 49 7.69 9.63 -8.49
C LEU A 49 6.97 8.53 -7.73
N THR A 50 5.76 8.16 -8.17
CA THR A 50 4.97 7.11 -7.53
C THR A 50 5.54 5.72 -7.77
N LEU A 51 6.03 5.44 -8.98
CA LEU A 51 6.75 4.23 -9.30
C LEU A 51 8.08 4.14 -8.53
N ALA A 52 8.81 5.25 -8.42
CA ALA A 52 10.05 5.33 -7.66
C ALA A 52 9.83 5.11 -6.15
N ALA A 53 8.67 5.52 -5.61
CA ALA A 53 8.25 5.20 -4.25
C ALA A 53 7.77 3.74 -4.08
N GLY A 54 7.65 2.96 -5.17
CA GLY A 54 7.16 1.59 -5.15
C GLY A 54 5.63 1.47 -5.05
N GLY A 55 4.91 2.54 -5.39
CA GLY A 55 3.44 2.53 -5.46
C GLY A 55 2.92 1.82 -6.71
N GLU A 56 1.74 1.23 -6.61
CA GLU A 56 1.05 0.60 -7.75
C GLU A 56 0.07 1.60 -8.36
N ILE A 57 0.27 1.97 -9.62
CA ILE A 57 -0.64 2.89 -10.34
C ILE A 57 -1.86 2.09 -10.83
N THR A 58 -3.06 2.54 -10.48
CA THR A 58 -4.31 1.89 -10.87
C THR A 58 -4.93 2.53 -12.11
N HIS A 59 -4.87 3.86 -12.21
CA HIS A 59 -5.35 4.62 -13.37
C HIS A 59 -4.76 6.03 -13.38
N THR A 60 -4.75 6.68 -14.55
CA THR A 60 -4.27 8.06 -14.71
C THR A 60 -5.43 9.03 -14.90
N LEU A 61 -5.29 10.25 -14.36
CA LEU A 61 -6.28 11.32 -14.44
C LEU A 61 -5.64 12.58 -15.04
N PRO A 62 -5.34 12.61 -16.35
CA PRO A 62 -4.54 13.66 -16.98
C PRO A 62 -5.22 15.04 -16.96
N ILE A 63 -6.56 15.10 -17.00
CA ILE A 63 -7.31 16.38 -17.00
C ILE A 63 -7.04 17.20 -15.73
N ILE A 64 -6.75 16.54 -14.60
CA ILE A 64 -6.55 17.18 -13.30
C ILE A 64 -5.10 17.04 -12.79
N ASN A 65 -4.18 16.63 -13.65
CA ASN A 65 -2.78 16.33 -13.32
C ASN A 65 -2.67 15.40 -12.10
N ALA A 66 -3.41 14.29 -12.13
CA ALA A 66 -3.43 13.32 -11.03
C ALA A 66 -3.31 11.88 -11.52
N ILE A 67 -3.07 10.97 -10.58
CA ILE A 67 -3.10 9.51 -10.77
C ILE A 67 -3.81 8.85 -9.59
N GLY A 68 -4.52 7.76 -9.86
CA GLY A 68 -4.92 6.80 -8.84
C GLY A 68 -3.80 5.80 -8.60
N ALA A 69 -3.44 5.59 -7.34
CA ALA A 69 -2.40 4.65 -6.96
C ALA A 69 -2.71 3.98 -5.61
N LYS A 70 -2.33 2.72 -5.46
CA LYS A 70 -2.28 2.06 -4.16
C LYS A 70 -0.94 2.35 -3.51
N LEU A 71 -0.99 2.91 -2.31
CA LEU A 71 0.19 3.31 -1.56
C LEU A 71 0.09 2.80 -0.13
N THR A 72 1.24 2.43 0.42
CA THR A 72 1.40 2.30 1.88
C THR A 72 1.53 3.69 2.50
N GLU A 73 1.30 3.81 3.80
CA GLU A 73 1.47 5.10 4.49
C GLU A 73 2.91 5.61 4.38
N GLN A 74 3.93 4.73 4.41
CA GLN A 74 5.33 5.14 4.22
C GLN A 74 5.59 5.72 2.82
N GLN A 75 5.00 5.11 1.79
CA GLN A 75 5.13 5.57 0.41
C GLN A 75 4.43 6.91 0.22
N LYS A 76 3.22 7.08 0.77
CA LYS A 76 2.51 8.36 0.81
C LYS A 76 3.33 9.45 1.49
N GLN A 77 3.91 9.18 2.67
CA GLN A 77 4.76 10.13 3.38
C GLN A 77 6.03 10.49 2.59
N THR A 78 6.56 9.54 1.82
CA THR A 78 7.68 9.79 0.92
C THR A 78 7.26 10.73 -0.21
N LEU A 79 6.09 10.50 -0.80
CA LEU A 79 5.56 11.32 -1.88
C LEU A 79 5.29 12.76 -1.46
N LEU A 80 4.79 12.98 -0.25
CA LEU A 80 4.52 14.32 0.30
C LEU A 80 5.79 15.19 0.47
N ARG A 81 6.99 14.61 0.40
CA ARG A 81 8.25 15.36 0.47
C ARG A 81 8.66 15.97 -0.88
N TYR A 82 8.07 15.50 -1.98
CA TYR A 82 8.37 16.03 -3.30
C TYR A 82 7.55 17.29 -3.57
N PRO A 83 8.18 18.42 -3.92
CA PRO A 83 7.46 19.66 -4.21
C PRO A 83 6.53 19.57 -5.43
N GLN A 84 6.73 18.57 -6.29
CA GLN A 84 5.87 18.28 -7.45
C GLN A 84 4.54 17.65 -7.04
N VAL A 85 4.44 17.07 -5.84
CA VAL A 85 3.21 16.52 -5.28
C VAL A 85 2.46 17.63 -4.55
N ILE A 86 1.30 18.00 -5.08
CA ILE A 86 0.48 19.10 -4.56
C ILE A 86 -0.44 18.58 -3.46
N ALA A 87 -1.05 17.41 -3.65
CA ALA A 87 -1.98 16.83 -2.68
C ALA A 87 -2.13 15.32 -2.88
N ILE A 88 -2.50 14.60 -1.81
CA ILE A 88 -2.85 13.19 -1.85
C ILE A 88 -4.18 13.00 -1.12
N TYR A 89 -5.19 12.46 -1.83
CA TYR A 89 -6.53 12.23 -1.30
C TYR A 89 -6.82 10.75 -1.18
N ALA A 90 -7.50 10.32 -0.11
CA ALA A 90 -7.97 8.94 0.00
C ALA A 90 -9.12 8.70 -0.99
N ASP A 91 -8.99 7.65 -1.78
CA ASP A 91 -10.01 7.21 -2.73
C ASP A 91 -11.04 6.35 -1.99
N ARG A 92 -12.16 6.97 -1.60
CA ARG A 92 -13.22 6.35 -0.77
C ARG A 92 -14.46 6.10 -1.61
N THR A 93 -15.05 4.92 -1.44
CA THR A 93 -16.37 4.61 -1.99
C THR A 93 -17.45 5.41 -1.28
N ILE A 94 -18.32 6.08 -2.04
CA ILE A 94 -19.54 6.71 -1.53
C ILE A 94 -20.74 5.80 -1.79
N ASN A 95 -21.64 5.67 -0.80
CA ASN A 95 -22.92 5.01 -0.98
C ASN A 95 -23.98 6.08 -1.29
N ASN A 96 -24.48 6.09 -2.52
CA ASN A 96 -25.47 7.05 -2.95
C ASN A 96 -26.86 6.59 -2.49
N ALA A 97 -27.60 7.44 -1.78
CA ALA A 97 -28.97 7.17 -1.33
C ALA A 97 -30.01 7.28 -2.47
N GLY A 98 -29.68 6.81 -3.68
CA GLY A 98 -30.61 6.73 -4.80
C GLY A 98 -31.50 5.51 -4.63
N LYS A 99 -32.78 5.75 -4.35
CA LYS A 99 -33.84 4.74 -4.32
C LYS A 99 -33.81 3.93 -5.61
N GLU A 100 -33.66 2.62 -5.49
CA GLU A 100 -33.86 1.67 -6.58
C GLU A 100 -35.33 1.78 -7.01
N GLU A 101 -35.61 2.55 -8.06
CA GLU A 101 -36.93 2.58 -8.67
C GLU A 101 -37.16 1.22 -9.33
N GLU A 102 -37.90 0.39 -8.59
CA GLU A 102 -38.72 -0.71 -9.09
C GLU A 102 -39.17 -0.41 -10.53
N ARG A 103 -38.56 -1.10 -11.49
CA ARG A 103 -38.99 -1.10 -12.90
C ARG A 103 -40.27 -1.93 -13.00
N GLY A 104 -41.33 -1.42 -12.39
CA GLY A 104 -42.68 -1.97 -12.40
C GLY A 104 -43.29 -1.83 -13.79
N ASP A 105 -43.31 -2.95 -14.50
CA ASP A 105 -44.48 -3.48 -15.21
C ASP A 105 -45.44 -2.42 -15.79
N ARG A 106 -45.14 -1.91 -16.99
CA ARG A 106 -46.13 -1.30 -17.88
C ARG A 106 -45.82 -1.63 -19.34
N ALA A 107 -46.27 -2.80 -19.77
CA ALA A 107 -46.61 -3.05 -21.17
C ALA A 107 -48.02 -3.64 -21.24
N GLY A 108 -49.00 -2.82 -20.87
CA GLY A 108 -50.41 -3.04 -21.15
C GLY A 108 -50.95 -1.83 -21.89
N ARG A 109 -50.85 -1.84 -23.22
CA ARG A 109 -51.87 -1.30 -24.13
C ARG A 109 -51.64 -1.78 -25.56
#